data_AF-A0A1M3MHG9-F1
#
_entry.id   AF-A0A1M3MHG9-F1
#
_cell.length_a   1.000
_cell.length_b   1.000
_cell.length_c   1.000
_cell.angle_alpha   90.00
_cell.angle_beta   90.00
_cell.angle_gamma   90.00
#
_symmetry.space_group_name_H-M   'P 1'
#
loop_
_entity.id
_entity.type
_entity.pdbx_description
1 polymer ?
#
loop_
_entity_poly.entity_id
_entity_poly.type
_entity_poly.pdbx_seq_one_letter_code
_entity_poly.pdbx_strand_id
1 'polypeptide(L)'
;MTKPVFSPAMLRLFLMGHAERFALEHDDMPREKALRAFRSYVRHTAGVTAAIIDQAFAGRLCNASARVRLWGFLGLIPADLGVMLLDNGKQEAAN
;
A
#
# COMPACT_ATOMS: atom_id res chain seq x y z
N MET A 1 -18.10 -5.54 16.65
CA MET A 1 -17.24 -5.83 15.49
C MET A 1 -16.08 -4.84 15.50
N THR A 2 -14.84 -5.31 15.42
CA THR A 2 -13.65 -4.46 15.28
C THR A 2 -13.58 -3.93 13.84
N LYS A 3 -13.44 -2.61 13.67
CA LYS A 3 -13.36 -1.98 12.34
C LYS A 3 -12.01 -2.35 11.68
N PRO A 4 -11.97 -2.61 10.36
CA PRO A 4 -10.71 -2.87 9.65
C PRO A 4 -9.73 -1.69 9.76
N VAL A 5 -8.43 -1.97 9.84
CA VAL A 5 -7.39 -0.94 10.03
C VAL A 5 -6.62 -0.69 8.73
N PHE A 6 -6.73 0.52 8.21
CA PHE A 6 -6.11 1.05 6.98
C PHE A 6 -5.01 2.09 7.29
N SER A 7 -4.29 1.90 8.39
CA SER A 7 -3.21 2.79 8.81
C SER A 7 -1.99 2.71 7.88
N PRO A 8 -1.09 3.72 7.87
CA PRO A 8 0.13 3.69 7.08
C PRO A 8 1.03 2.49 7.43
N ALA A 9 1.07 2.10 8.71
CA ALA A 9 1.81 0.92 9.16
C ALA A 9 1.22 -0.38 8.60
N MET A 10 -0.11 -0.51 8.59
CA MET A 10 -0.78 -1.68 7.99
C MET A 10 -0.55 -1.75 6.48
N LEU A 11 -0.63 -0.61 5.79
CA LEU A 11 -0.35 -0.55 4.36
C LEU A 11 1.07 -1.02 4.05
N ARG A 12 2.06 -0.59 4.83
CA ARG A 12 3.45 -1.07 4.70
C ARG A 12 3.53 -2.59 4.82
N LEU A 13 2.87 -3.19 5.81
CA LEU A 13 2.92 -4.64 6.03
C LEU A 13 2.35 -5.41 4.82
N PHE A 14 1.21 -4.96 4.29
CA PHE A 14 0.61 -5.58 3.10
C PHE A 14 1.50 -5.44 1.87
N LEU A 15 2.06 -4.25 1.64
CA LEU A 15 3.00 -4.01 0.53
C LEU A 15 4.26 -4.87 0.66
N MET A 16 4.83 -4.99 1.87
CA MET A 16 5.99 -5.84 2.11
C MET A 16 5.68 -7.32 1.87
N GLY A 17 4.53 -7.81 2.37
CA GLY A 17 4.12 -9.20 2.13
C GLY A 17 3.97 -9.53 0.65
N HIS A 18 3.37 -8.62 -0.13
CA HIS A 18 3.28 -8.78 -1.59
C HIS A 18 4.65 -8.69 -2.27
N ALA A 19 5.54 -7.81 -1.79
CA ALA A 19 6.88 -7.69 -2.33
C ALA A 19 7.72 -8.96 -2.09
N GLU A 20 7.64 -9.56 -0.89
CA GLU A 20 8.30 -10.84 -0.60
C GLU A 20 7.71 -11.96 -1.46
N ARG A 21 6.39 -12.05 -1.57
CA ARG A 21 5.74 -13.04 -2.43
C ARG A 21 6.19 -12.88 -3.88
N PHE A 22 6.20 -11.65 -4.40
CA PHE A 22 6.68 -11.36 -5.75
C PHE A 22 8.13 -11.79 -5.95
N ALA A 23 8.99 -11.57 -4.95
CA ALA A 23 10.39 -11.99 -5.01
C ALA A 23 10.56 -13.51 -4.96
N LEU A 24 9.68 -14.23 -4.26
CA LEU A 24 9.66 -15.70 -4.25
C LEU A 24 9.16 -16.28 -5.59
N GLU A 25 8.20 -15.62 -6.24
CA GLU A 25 7.67 -16.02 -7.55
C GLU A 25 8.65 -15.72 -8.71
N HIS A 26 9.66 -14.87 -8.48
CA HIS A 26 10.70 -14.49 -9.45
C HIS A 26 12.09 -14.82 -8.87
N ASP A 27 12.31 -16.09 -8.57
CA ASP A 27 13.57 -16.61 -8.00
C ASP A 27 14.73 -16.66 -9.02
N ASP A 28 14.44 -16.40 -10.28
CA ASP A 28 15.39 -16.26 -11.40
C ASP A 28 16.25 -14.99 -11.31
N MET A 29 15.91 -14.06 -10.40
CA MET A 29 16.66 -12.83 -10.21
C MET A 29 16.99 -12.53 -8.74
N PRO A 30 18.06 -11.73 -8.47
CA PRO A 30 18.39 -11.35 -7.11
C PRO A 30 17.21 -10.67 -6.41
N ARG A 31 16.95 -11.05 -5.15
CA ARG A 31 15.83 -10.53 -4.35
C ARG A 31 15.72 -9.01 -4.36
N GLU A 32 16.84 -8.29 -4.25
CA GLU A 32 16.83 -6.82 -4.29
C GLU A 32 16.27 -6.27 -5.61
N LYS A 33 16.61 -6.91 -6.73
CA LYS A 33 16.11 -6.55 -8.07
C LYS A 33 14.61 -6.82 -8.17
N ALA A 34 14.15 -7.97 -7.66
CA ALA A 34 12.71 -8.30 -7.62
C ALA A 34 11.92 -7.28 -6.77
N LEU A 35 12.42 -6.91 -5.59
CA LEU A 35 11.79 -5.89 -4.74
C LEU A 35 11.73 -4.52 -5.42
N ARG A 36 12.79 -4.13 -6.14
CA ARG A 36 12.82 -2.88 -6.91
C ARG A 36 11.83 -2.92 -8.08
N ALA A 37 11.76 -4.04 -8.79
CA ALA A 37 10.79 -4.26 -9.86
C ALA A 37 9.36 -4.17 -9.33
N PHE A 38 9.08 -4.81 -8.19
CA PHE A 38 7.77 -4.73 -7.53
C PHE A 38 7.40 -3.29 -7.17
N ARG A 39 8.31 -2.52 -6.54
CA ARG A 39 8.05 -1.10 -6.23
C ARG A 39 7.74 -0.28 -7.49
N SER A 40 8.45 -0.52 -8.58
CA SER A 40 8.19 0.13 -9.87
C SER A 40 6.81 -0.25 -10.40
N TYR A 41 6.47 -1.54 -10.35
CA TYR A 41 5.16 -2.06 -10.76
C TYR A 41 4.02 -1.42 -9.96
N VAL A 42 4.09 -1.44 -8.62
CA VAL A 42 3.07 -0.80 -7.77
C VAL A 42 2.93 0.69 -8.10
N ARG A 43 4.05 1.40 -8.26
CA ARG A 43 4.05 2.83 -8.57
C ARG A 43 3.29 3.14 -9.85
N HIS A 44 3.55 2.37 -10.91
CA HIS A 44 2.90 2.56 -12.20
C HIS A 44 1.42 2.17 -12.15
N THR A 45 1.10 1.00 -11.60
CA THR A 45 -0.28 0.48 -11.56
C THR A 45 -1.17 1.31 -10.64
N ALA A 46 -0.67 1.73 -9.48
CA ALA A 46 -1.42 2.59 -8.56
C ALA A 46 -1.40 4.08 -8.98
N GLY A 47 -0.65 4.46 -10.01
CA GLY A 47 -0.56 5.84 -10.49
C GLY A 47 -0.05 6.81 -9.41
N VAL A 48 1.01 6.43 -8.69
CA VAL A 48 1.62 7.24 -7.62
C VAL A 48 3.06 7.64 -7.97
N THR A 49 3.61 8.62 -7.26
CA THR A 49 5.00 9.07 -7.46
C THR A 49 5.99 8.18 -6.71
N ALA A 50 7.28 8.29 -7.04
CA ALA A 50 8.34 7.62 -6.29
C ALA A 50 8.37 8.05 -4.81
N ALA A 51 8.19 9.34 -4.51
CA ALA A 51 8.15 9.81 -3.13
C ALA A 51 7.00 9.18 -2.32
N ILE A 52 5.83 8.98 -2.96
CA ILE A 52 4.68 8.31 -2.33
C ILE A 52 5.00 6.84 -2.05
N ILE A 53 5.60 6.12 -3.02
CA ILE A 53 5.92 4.70 -2.81
C ILE A 53 6.94 4.54 -1.68
N ASP A 54 7.96 5.40 -1.62
CA ASP A 54 8.96 5.35 -0.56
C ASP A 54 8.34 5.62 0.82
N GLN A 55 7.43 6.60 0.93
CA GLN A 55 6.68 6.85 2.17
C GLN A 55 5.79 5.66 2.56
N ALA A 56 5.17 4.99 1.59
CA ALA A 56 4.33 3.83 1.84
C ALA A 56 5.15 2.66 2.39
N PHE A 57 6.28 2.34 1.77
CA PHE A 57 7.19 1.28 2.26
C PHE A 57 7.90 1.65 3.57
N ALA A 58 8.01 2.95 3.88
CA ALA A 58 8.45 3.44 5.19
C ALA A 58 7.34 3.44 6.26
N GLY A 59 6.08 3.21 5.88
CA GLY A 59 4.94 3.22 6.81
C GLY A 59 4.57 4.62 7.31
N ARG A 60 4.87 5.67 6.54
CA ARG A 60 4.67 7.09 6.91
C ARG A 60 3.76 7.87 5.96
N LEU A 61 3.10 7.19 5.02
CA LEU A 61 2.24 7.84 4.04
C LEU A 61 0.92 8.30 4.69
N CYS A 62 0.81 9.58 5.02
CA CYS A 62 -0.40 10.15 5.64
C CYS A 62 -1.49 10.56 4.62
N ASN A 63 -1.09 10.88 3.39
CA ASN A 63 -2.01 11.34 2.34
C ASN A 63 -3.12 10.32 2.06
N ALA A 64 -4.38 10.73 2.20
CA ALA A 64 -5.54 9.86 2.07
C ALA A 64 -5.70 9.32 0.64
N SER A 65 -5.65 10.21 -0.35
CA SER A 65 -5.85 9.86 -1.77
C SER A 65 -4.81 8.83 -2.25
N ALA A 66 -3.54 9.04 -1.90
CA ALA A 66 -2.46 8.10 -2.21
C ALA A 66 -2.66 6.75 -1.53
N ARG A 67 -3.11 6.72 -0.28
CA ARG A 67 -3.43 5.46 0.42
C ARG A 67 -4.61 4.75 -0.22
N VAL A 68 -5.67 5.45 -0.64
CA VAL A 68 -6.80 4.83 -1.36
C VAL A 68 -6.31 4.13 -2.62
N ARG A 69 -5.46 4.78 -3.42
CA ARG A 69 -4.89 4.17 -4.64
C ARG A 69 -4.07 2.91 -4.34
N LEU A 70 -3.24 2.95 -3.31
CA LEU A 70 -2.39 1.82 -2.93
C LEU A 70 -3.18 0.66 -2.32
N TRP A 71 -4.21 0.95 -1.52
CA TRP A 71 -5.13 -0.09 -1.07
C TRP A 71 -5.93 -0.68 -2.23
N GLY A 72 -6.37 0.16 -3.18
CA GLY A 72 -7.04 -0.30 -4.40
C GLY A 72 -6.15 -1.21 -5.25
N PHE A 73 -4.85 -0.92 -5.37
CA PHE A 73 -3.87 -1.82 -5.98
C PHE A 73 -3.81 -3.19 -5.27
N LEU A 74 -3.97 -3.21 -3.95
CA LEU A 74 -4.03 -4.44 -3.14
C LEU A 74 -5.41 -5.11 -3.16
N GLY A 75 -6.35 -4.63 -3.99
CA GLY A 75 -7.70 -5.17 -4.10
C GLY A 75 -8.62 -4.81 -2.93
N LEU A 76 -8.25 -3.81 -2.11
CA LEU A 76 -9.04 -3.37 -0.97
C LEU A 76 -9.46 -1.91 -1.16
N ILE A 77 -10.77 -1.66 -1.11
CA ILE A 77 -11.32 -0.31 -1.20
C ILE A 77 -11.88 0.05 0.19
N PRO A 78 -11.23 0.95 0.96
CA PRO A 78 -11.68 1.30 2.31
C PRO A 78 -13.13 1.77 2.37
N ALA A 79 -13.59 2.49 1.35
CA ALA A 79 -14.97 3.00 1.26
C ALA A 79 -16.01 1.89 1.22
N ASP A 80 -15.74 0.77 0.52
CA ASP A 80 -16.63 -0.39 0.45
C ASP A 80 -16.82 -1.07 1.82
N LEU A 81 -15.93 -0.77 2.76
CA LEU A 81 -15.94 -1.27 4.13
C LEU A 81 -16.42 -0.21 5.14
N GLY A 82 -17.00 0.89 4.65
CA GLY A 82 -17.47 1.99 5.48
C GLY A 82 -16.34 2.73 6.18
N VAL A 83 -15.15 2.82 5.57
CA VAL A 83 -13.99 3.53 6.12
C VAL A 83 -13.59 4.70 5.23
N MET A 84 -13.51 5.89 5.82
CA MET A 84 -12.97 7.10 5.20
C MET A 84 -11.53 7.34 5.67
N LEU A 85 -10.59 7.54 4.73
CA LEU A 85 -9.20 7.86 5.06
C LEU A 85 -8.99 9.38 5.16
N LEU A 86 -8.17 9.79 6.12
CA LEU A 86 -7.84 11.20 6.36
C LEU A 86 -6.39 11.52 6.00
N ASP A 87 -6.07 12.78 5.68
CA ASP A 87 -4.72 13.21 5.27
C ASP A 87 -3.69 13.25 6.43
N ASN A 88 -4.09 12.89 7.64
CA ASN A 88 -3.22 12.78 8.81
C ASN A 88 -2.81 11.33 9.14
N GLY A 89 -3.02 10.39 8.20
CA GLY A 89 -2.72 8.97 8.42
C GLY A 89 -3.78 8.21 9.23
N LYS A 90 -4.82 8.89 9.74
CA LYS A 90 -5.94 8.24 10.45
C LYS A 90 -7.05 7.83 9.49
N GLN A 91 -8.10 7.26 10.05
CA GLN A 91 -9.32 6.87 9.37
C GLN A 91 -10.52 7.09 10.29
N GLU A 92 -11.70 7.22 9.71
CA GLU A 92 -12.99 7.32 10.40
C GLU A 92 -13.97 6.33 9.78
N ALA A 93 -15.09 6.06 10.45
CA ALA A 93 -16.18 5.38 9.78
C ALA A 93 -16.91 6.37 8.87
N ALA A 94 -17.15 5.96 7.64
CA ALA A 94 -18.11 6.63 6.77
C ALA A 94 -19.51 6.29 7.29
N ASN A 95 -20.31 7.32 7.55
CA ASN A 95 -21.73 7.19 7.89
C ASN A 95 -22.58 7.01 6.63
#